data_AF-X1ETW5-F1
#
_entry.id   AF-X1ETW5-F1
#
_cell.length_a   1.000
_cell.length_b   1.000
_cell.length_c   1.000
_cell.angle_alpha   90.00
_cell.angle_beta   90.00
_cell.angle_gamma   90.00
#
_symmetry.space_group_name_H-M   'P 1'
#
loop_
_entity.id
_entity.type
_entity.pdbx_description
1 polymer ?
#
loop_
_entity_poly.entity_id
_entity_poly.type
_entity_poly.pdbx_seq_one_letter_code
_entity_poly.pdbx_strand_id
1 'polypeptide(L)' 'LYMYLYFTNLGYDVRIIAGNLDLEKETYSQCDHVWVWVDGGTTLGDLPYDWGYFYNDEQHSYGYVINYRELLRRVINDQ' A
#
# COMPACT_ATOMS: atom_id res chain seq x y z
N LEU A 1 -2.18 -1.87 8.32
CA LEU A 1 -3.49 -1.54 8.96
C LEU A 1 -3.55 -0.09 9.45
N TYR A 2 -2.63 0.34 10.32
CA TYR A 2 -2.63 1.68 10.92
C TYR A 2 -2.79 2.82 9.90
N MET A 3 -1.96 2.84 8.86
CA MET A 3 -1.96 3.94 7.88
C MET A 3 -3.22 4.02 7.03
N TYR A 4 -3.77 2.87 6.63
CA TYR A 4 -5.05 2.81 5.95
C TYR A 4 -6.12 3.54 6.79
N LEU A 5 -6.27 3.15 8.06
CA LEU A 5 -7.24 3.77 8.96
C LEU A 5 -6.95 5.26 9.20
N TYR A 6 -5.69 5.63 9.36
CA TYR A 6 -5.28 7.02 9.57
C TYR A 6 -5.73 7.92 8.41
N PHE A 7 -5.37 7.58 7.17
CA PHE A 7 -5.71 8.41 6.02
C PHE A 7 -7.20 8.38 5.68
N THR A 8 -7.87 7.23 5.81
CA THR A 8 -9.33 7.18 5.62
C THR A 8 -10.07 8.02 6.66
N ASN A 9 -9.62 8.05 7.91
CA ASN A 9 -10.22 8.88 8.96
C ASN A 9 -10.00 10.38 8.73
N LEU A 10 -8.96 10.75 7.99
CA LEU A 10 -8.72 12.11 7.53
C LEU A 10 -9.55 12.47 6.28
N GLY A 11 -10.28 11.52 5.71
CA GLY A 11 -11.14 11.72 4.55
C GLY A 11 -10.44 11.57 3.20
N TYR A 12 -9.24 10.98 3.16
CA TYR A 12 -8.57 10.67 1.90
C TYR A 12 -9.10 9.39 1.27
N ASP A 13 -9.07 9.34 -0.05
CA ASP A 13 -9.21 8.09 -0.80
C ASP A 13 -7.90 7.31 -0.74
N VAL A 14 -7.99 6.06 -0.27
CA VAL A 14 -6.82 5.22 0.03
C VAL A 14 -6.96 3.88 -0.65
N ARG A 15 -5.97 3.50 -1.44
CA ARG A 15 -5.80 2.16 -1.99
C ARG A 15 -4.79 1.38 -1.16
N ILE A 16 -5.09 0.13 -0.87
CA ILE A 16 -4.18 -0.78 -0.19
C ILE A 16 -3.41 -1.55 -1.25
N ILE A 17 -2.09 -1.56 -1.15
CA ILE A 17 -1.21 -2.15 -2.17
C ILE A 17 -0.43 -3.29 -1.53
N ALA A 18 -0.46 -4.45 -2.17
CA ALA A 18 0.44 -5.55 -1.86
C ALA A 18 1.53 -5.61 -2.93
N GLY A 19 2.79 -5.69 -2.50
CA GLY A 19 3.94 -5.84 -3.39
C GLY A 19 5.07 -6.56 -2.70
N ASN A 20 6.23 -6.60 -3.35
CA ASN A 20 7.45 -7.14 -2.77
C ASN A 20 8.46 -6.01 -2.50
N LEU A 21 9.28 -6.07 -1.45
CA LEU A 21 10.30 -5.02 -1.20
C LEU A 21 11.64 -5.27 -1.90
N ASP A 22 11.91 -6.50 -2.33
CA ASP A 22 13.20 -6.96 -2.87
C ASP A 22 13.13 -7.36 -4.36
N LEU A 23 11.93 -7.49 -4.93
CA LEU A 23 11.71 -7.99 -6.29
C LEU A 23 10.97 -6.97 -7.15
N GLU A 24 11.48 -6.77 -8.36
CA GLU A 24 10.76 -6.09 -9.44
C GLU A 24 9.98 -7.12 -10.29
N LYS A 25 8.79 -6.75 -10.77
CA LYS A 25 7.92 -7.59 -11.63
C LYS A 25 7.45 -8.88 -10.94
N GLU A 26 7.18 -8.78 -9.64
CA GLU A 26 6.69 -9.86 -8.81
C GLU A 26 5.28 -10.33 -9.23
N THR A 27 5.03 -11.62 -9.06
CA THR A 27 3.66 -12.16 -9.10
C THR A 27 2.93 -11.84 -7.80
N TYR A 28 1.59 -11.82 -7.83
CA TYR A 28 0.78 -11.58 -6.64
C TYR A 28 1.13 -12.52 -5.45
N SER A 29 1.50 -13.77 -5.73
CA SER A 29 1.92 -14.75 -4.72
C SER A 29 3.29 -14.47 -4.10
N GLN A 30 4.09 -13.60 -4.70
CA GLN A 30 5.40 -13.20 -4.21
C GLN A 30 5.34 -11.91 -3.37
N CYS A 31 4.16 -11.26 -3.25
CA CYS A 31 4.05 -10.07 -2.42
C CYS A 31 4.23 -10.42 -0.94
N ASP A 32 5.24 -9.83 -0.30
CA ASP A 32 5.60 -10.02 1.11
C ASP A 32 5.32 -8.77 1.96
N HIS A 33 4.91 -7.67 1.35
CA HIS A 33 4.74 -6.41 2.04
C HIS A 33 3.48 -5.67 1.60
N VAL A 34 2.99 -4.77 2.47
CA VAL A 34 1.78 -3.99 2.22
C VAL A 34 1.99 -2.53 2.61
N TRP A 35 1.68 -1.64 1.68
CA TRP A 35 1.67 -0.19 1.87
C TRP A 35 0.34 0.40 1.39
N VAL A 36 0.22 1.73 1.39
CA VAL A 36 -0.96 2.42 0.87
C VAL A 36 -0.60 3.47 -0.17
N TRP A 37 -1.49 3.66 -1.14
CA TRP A 37 -1.51 4.82 -2.02
C TRP A 37 -2.62 5.75 -1.58
N VAL A 38 -2.26 6.99 -1.26
CA VAL A 38 -3.19 8.06 -0.92
C VAL A 38 -3.40 8.92 -2.16
N ASP A 39 -4.65 9.13 -2.57
CA ASP A 39 -4.95 9.98 -3.72
C ASP A 39 -4.57 11.44 -3.40
N GLY A 40 -3.52 11.94 -4.06
CA GLY A 40 -3.07 13.33 -4.00
C GLY A 40 -3.79 14.25 -5.00
N GLY A 41 -4.79 13.73 -5.72
CA GLY A 41 -5.54 14.42 -6.76
C GLY A 41 -4.80 14.48 -8.09
N THR A 42 -5.36 15.24 -9.04
CA THR A 42 -4.90 15.27 -10.44
C THR A 42 -3.47 15.79 -10.64
N THR A 43 -2.94 16.56 -9.69
CA THR A 43 -1.61 17.18 -9.81
C THR A 43 -0.50 16.32 -9.20
N LEU A 44 -0.80 15.62 -8.10
CA LEU A 44 0.19 14.84 -7.36
C LEU A 44 0.11 13.34 -7.68
N GLY A 45 -1.03 12.87 -8.18
CA GLY A 45 -1.28 11.46 -8.41
C GLY A 45 -1.32 10.67 -7.11
N ASP A 46 -1.08 9.36 -7.21
CA ASP A 46 -0.99 8.48 -6.05
C ASP A 46 0.29 8.71 -5.27
N LEU A 47 0.15 8.94 -3.97
CA LEU A 47 1.26 9.16 -3.05
C LEU A 47 1.49 7.88 -2.24
N PRO A 48 2.61 7.17 -2.44
CA PRO A 48 2.92 5.98 -1.68
C PRO A 48 3.34 6.33 -0.27
N TYR A 49 2.70 5.70 0.70
CA TYR A 49 3.12 5.72 2.09
C TYR A 49 3.35 4.31 2.57
N ASP A 50 4.50 4.10 3.21
CA ASP A 50 4.86 2.88 3.91
C ASP A 50 5.49 3.21 5.28
N TRP A 51 5.33 2.34 6.29
CA TRP A 51 5.84 2.51 7.66
C TRP A 51 5.70 3.93 8.29
N GLY A 52 4.70 4.70 7.87
CA GLY A 52 4.42 6.06 8.35
C GLY A 52 5.12 7.18 7.57
N TYR A 53 5.88 6.86 6.53
CA TYR A 53 6.64 7.79 5.70
C TYR A 53 6.16 7.77 4.26
N PHE A 54 6.38 8.88 3.57
CA PHE A 54 6.20 8.96 2.12
C PHE A 54 7.41 8.34 1.41
N TYR A 55 7.16 7.53 0.38
CA TYR A 55 8.18 6.91 -0.46
C TYR A 55 7.96 7.32 -1.92
N ASN A 56 9.04 7.68 -2.63
CA ASN A 56 8.98 8.05 -4.05
C ASN A 56 9.85 7.15 -4.96
N ASP A 57 10.32 6.04 -4.43
CA ASP A 57 11.09 5.09 -5.22
C ASP A 57 10.20 4.31 -6.20
N GLU A 58 10.88 3.62 -7.12
CA GLU A 58 10.24 2.83 -8.15
C GLU A 58 9.45 1.64 -7.57
N GLN A 59 9.93 1.03 -6.48
CA GLN A 59 9.30 -0.14 -5.88
C GLN A 59 7.89 0.19 -5.37
N HIS A 60 7.74 1.30 -4.63
CA HIS A 60 6.45 1.73 -4.09
C HIS A 60 5.49 2.30 -5.14
N SER A 61 5.96 2.48 -6.38
CA SER A 61 5.15 2.92 -7.51
C SER A 61 4.40 1.77 -8.21
N TYR A 62 4.65 0.51 -7.82
CA TYR A 62 4.01 -0.68 -8.37
C TYR A 62 3.28 -1.51 -7.31
N GLY A 63 2.67 -2.62 -7.72
CA GLY A 63 2.00 -3.56 -6.84
C GLY A 63 0.54 -3.83 -7.22
N TYR A 64 -0.11 -4.64 -6.40
CA TYR A 64 -1.48 -5.10 -6.61
C TYR A 64 -2.42 -4.43 -5.62
N VAL A 65 -3.48 -3.79 -6.14
CA VAL A 65 -4.54 -3.25 -5.30
C VAL A 65 -5.31 -4.41 -4.66
N ILE A 66 -5.33 -4.43 -3.33
CA ILE A 66 -6.07 -5.41 -2.53
C ILE A 66 -7.19 -4.74 -1.74
N ASN A 67 -8.21 -5.51 -1.38
CA ASN A 67 -9.27 -5.01 -0.50
C ASN A 67 -8.91 -5.13 0.99
N TYR A 68 -9.70 -4.47 1.83
CA TYR A 68 -9.53 -4.48 3.28
C TYR A 68 -9.56 -5.89 3.90
N ARG A 69 -10.34 -6.83 3.35
CA ARG A 69 -10.39 -8.22 3.84
C ARG A 69 -9.07 -8.94 3.60
N GLU A 70 -8.42 -8.71 2.47
CA GLU A 70 -7.10 -9.26 2.17
C GLU A 70 -6.03 -8.63 3.07
N LEU A 71 -6.09 -7.33 3.33
CA LEU A 71 -5.20 -6.66 4.29
C LEU A 71 -5.27 -7.32 5.67
N LEU A 72 -6.48 -7.56 6.19
CA LEU A 72 -6.65 -8.20 7.49
C LEU A 72 -6.06 -9.62 7.52
N ARG A 73 -6.21 -10.40 6.44
CA ARG A 73 -5.61 -11.74 6.36
C ARG A 73 -4.09 -11.70 6.41
N ARG A 74 -3.47 -10.75 5.70
CA ARG A 74 -2.00 -10.59 5.69
C ARG A 74 -1.47 -10.19 7.07
N VAL A 75 -2.09 -9.19 7.70
CA VAL A 75 -1.72 -8.73 9.05
C VAL A 75 -1.85 -9.83 10.11
N ILE A 76 -2.83 -10.74 9.98
CA ILE A 76 -2.99 -11.88 10.88
C ILE A 76 -1.90 -12.94 10.65
N ASN A 77 -1.47 -13.13 9.40
CA ASN A 77 -0.47 -14.16 9.05
C ASN A 77 0.99 -13.70 9.27
N ASP A 78 1.24 -12.40 9.43
CA ASP A 78 2.56 -11.84 9.77
C ASP A 78 2.89 -11.93 11.28
N GLN A 79 1.97 -12.46 12.10
CA GLN A 79 2.17 -12.73 13.54
C GLN A 79 2.60 -14.16 13.81
#